data_AF-A0A928GSE0-F1
#
_entry.id   AF-A0A928GSE0-F1
#
_cell.length_a   1.000
_cell.length_b   1.000
_cell.length_c   1.000
_cell.angle_alpha   90.00
_cell.angle_beta   90.00
_cell.angle_gamma   90.00
#
_symmetry.space_group_name_H-M   'P 1'
#
loop_
_entity.id
_entity.type
_entity.pdbx_description
1 polymer ?
#
loop_
_entity_poly.entity_id
_entity_poly.type
_entity_poly.pdbx_seq_one_letter_code
_entity_poly.pdbx_strand_id
1 'polypeptide(L)'
;MPKQIVFEAMKAINEINKFASENPNSKFYIGKTDNLERRENDHQSKGYRYLMPIAETSSIDDLNELENILIKLSRLFYGENLENDRDGGGGKIADGPIYYIYLASK
;
A
#
# COMPACT_ATOMS: atom_id res chain seq x y z
N MET A 1 13.73 -5.76 20.87
CA MET A 1 13.96 -4.95 19.65
C MET A 1 12.68 -4.96 18.84
N PRO A 2 12.18 -3.82 18.33
CA PRO A 2 11.06 -3.85 17.39
C PRO A 2 11.46 -4.74 16.21
N LYS A 3 10.54 -5.61 15.76
CA LYS A 3 10.76 -6.37 14.53
C LYS A 3 10.95 -5.38 13.38
N GLN A 4 11.82 -5.69 12.41
CA GLN A 4 12.08 -4.88 11.21
C GLN A 4 10.78 -4.34 10.57
N ILE A 5 9.74 -5.16 10.59
CA ILE A 5 8.40 -4.84 10.09
C ILE A 5 7.75 -3.60 10.73
N VAL A 6 7.99 -3.36 12.03
CA VAL A 6 7.44 -2.17 12.72
C VAL A 6 8.07 -0.90 12.17
N PHE A 7 9.37 -0.94 11.87
CA PHE A 7 10.07 0.20 11.30
C PHE A 7 9.61 0.51 9.87
N GLU A 8 9.43 -0.52 9.05
CA GLU A 8 8.89 -0.35 7.69
C GLU A 8 7.45 0.13 7.70
N ALA A 9 6.61 -0.36 8.62
CA ALA A 9 5.27 0.16 8.82
C ALA A 9 5.32 1.66 9.17
N MET A 10 6.14 2.08 10.14
CA MET A 10 6.23 3.50 10.52
C MET A 10 6.63 4.42 9.36
N LYS A 11 7.57 4.00 8.51
CA LYS A 11 7.92 4.75 7.29
C LYS A 11 6.75 4.85 6.32
N ALA A 12 6.11 3.74 6.02
CA ALA A 12 5.00 3.70 5.08
C ALA A 12 3.81 4.53 5.56
N ILE A 13 3.49 4.53 6.87
CA ILE A 13 2.49 5.43 7.44
C ILE A 13 2.87 6.90 7.22
N ASN A 14 4.14 7.28 7.38
CA ASN A 14 4.55 8.67 7.17
C ASN A 14 4.32 9.12 5.71
N GLU A 15 4.61 8.25 4.73
CA GLU A 15 4.32 8.53 3.32
C GLU A 15 2.81 8.66 3.06
N ILE A 16 1.99 7.78 3.64
CA ILE A 16 0.52 7.87 3.56
C ILE A 16 0.02 9.17 4.18
N ASN A 17 0.52 9.53 5.37
CA ASN A 17 0.13 10.74 6.08
C ASN A 17 0.47 12.00 5.28
N LYS A 18 1.66 12.04 4.70
CA LYS A 18 2.09 13.12 3.82
C LYS A 18 1.16 13.23 2.62
N PHE A 19 0.94 12.13 1.89
CA PHE A 19 0.03 12.10 0.75
C PHE A 19 -1.37 12.62 1.11
N ALA A 20 -1.95 12.12 2.21
CA ALA A 20 -3.30 12.52 2.63
C ALA A 20 -3.37 13.99 3.04
N SER A 21 -2.31 14.53 3.66
CA SER A 21 -2.23 15.94 4.02
C SER A 21 -2.14 16.88 2.81
N GLU A 22 -1.42 16.45 1.76
CA GLU A 22 -1.28 17.19 0.52
C GLU A 22 -2.53 17.04 -0.38
N ASN A 23 -3.31 15.97 -0.19
CA ASN A 23 -4.44 15.59 -1.04
C ASN A 23 -5.71 15.22 -0.23
N PRO A 24 -6.26 16.13 0.60
CA PRO A 24 -7.29 15.81 1.61
C PRO A 24 -8.61 15.24 1.06
N ASN A 25 -8.93 15.54 -0.21
CA ASN A 25 -10.15 15.06 -0.86
C ASN A 25 -9.93 13.87 -1.81
N SER A 26 -8.69 13.42 -1.98
CA SER A 26 -8.39 12.33 -2.91
C SER A 26 -8.75 10.98 -2.31
N LYS A 27 -9.18 10.06 -3.17
CA LYS A 27 -9.37 8.66 -2.79
C LYS A 27 -8.07 7.91 -3.06
N PHE A 28 -7.74 6.96 -2.19
CA PHE A 28 -6.54 6.15 -2.34
C PHE A 28 -6.75 4.71 -1.93
N TYR A 29 -5.90 3.85 -2.48
CA TYR A 29 -5.89 2.41 -2.29
C TYR A 29 -4.48 1.98 -1.89
N ILE A 30 -4.38 1.10 -0.90
CA ILE A 30 -3.12 0.48 -0.50
C ILE A 30 -3.11 -0.95 -1.03
N GLY A 31 -2.02 -1.36 -1.66
CA GLY A 31 -1.88 -2.75 -2.06
C GLY A 31 -0.44 -3.20 -2.15
N LYS A 32 -0.29 -4.46 -2.54
CA LYS A 32 1.00 -5.12 -2.70
C LYS A 32 1.23 -5.65 -4.11
N THR A 33 2.50 -5.75 -4.53
CA THR A 33 2.90 -6.31 -5.81
C THR A 33 4.37 -6.74 -5.83
N ASP A 34 4.70 -7.68 -6.69
CA ASP A 34 6.04 -8.03 -7.17
C ASP A 34 6.47 -7.22 -8.41
N ASN A 35 5.54 -6.48 -9.04
CA ASN A 35 5.77 -5.77 -10.29
C ASN A 35 4.97 -4.46 -10.34
N LEU A 36 5.64 -3.35 -10.02
CA LEU A 36 5.05 -2.01 -9.99
C LEU A 36 4.52 -1.57 -11.37
N GLU A 37 5.26 -1.79 -12.45
CA GLU A 37 4.87 -1.37 -13.81
C GLU A 37 3.59 -2.08 -14.27
N ARG A 38 3.53 -3.40 -14.08
CA ARG A 38 2.32 -4.18 -14.35
C ARG A 38 1.15 -3.63 -13.53
N ARG A 39 1.39 -3.30 -12.26
CA ARG A 39 0.32 -2.85 -11.38
C ARG A 39 -0.16 -1.43 -11.70
N GLU A 40 0.73 -0.56 -12.14
CA GLU A 40 0.41 0.77 -12.64
C GLU A 40 -0.51 0.67 -13.87
N ASN A 41 -0.15 -0.17 -14.84
CA ASN A 41 -0.97 -0.43 -16.04
C ASN A 41 -2.37 -0.98 -15.70
N ASP A 42 -2.46 -1.95 -14.80
CA ASP A 42 -3.75 -2.49 -14.33
C ASP A 42 -4.65 -1.40 -13.73
N HIS A 43 -4.05 -0.46 -13.00
CA HIS A 43 -4.74 0.57 -12.24
C HIS A 43 -5.16 1.77 -13.09
N GLN A 44 -4.45 2.07 -14.18
CA GLN A 44 -4.86 3.09 -15.15
C GLN A 44 -6.27 2.82 -15.70
N SER A 45 -6.59 1.55 -16.01
CA SER A 45 -7.92 1.15 -16.49
C SER A 45 -9.05 1.37 -15.46
N LYS A 46 -8.69 1.55 -14.18
CA LYS A 46 -9.61 1.79 -13.06
C LYS A 46 -9.67 3.25 -12.61
N GLY A 47 -9.00 4.14 -13.35
CA GLY A 47 -9.00 5.58 -13.09
C GLY A 47 -7.98 6.06 -12.06
N TYR A 48 -7.11 5.18 -11.55
CA TYR A 48 -5.96 5.62 -10.73
C TYR A 48 -4.94 6.32 -11.62
N ARG A 49 -4.43 7.45 -11.13
CA ARG A 49 -3.50 8.32 -11.87
C ARG A 49 -2.07 8.24 -11.37
N TYR A 50 -1.90 7.81 -10.13
CA TYR A 50 -0.61 7.74 -9.46
C TYR A 50 -0.47 6.41 -8.73
N LEU A 51 0.72 5.83 -8.81
CA LEU A 51 1.15 4.70 -8.01
C LEU A 51 2.51 5.05 -7.41
N MET A 52 2.62 4.95 -6.08
CA MET A 52 3.83 5.25 -5.34
C MET A 52 4.20 4.05 -4.46
N PRO A 53 5.38 3.44 -4.63
CA PRO A 53 5.87 2.47 -3.66
C PRO A 53 6.13 3.15 -2.32
N ILE A 54 5.69 2.53 -1.22
CA ILE A 54 5.79 3.06 0.14
C ILE A 54 6.51 2.13 1.12
N ALA A 55 6.71 0.86 0.75
CA ALA A 55 7.58 -0.07 1.47
C ALA A 55 8.07 -1.18 0.52
N GLU A 56 9.20 -1.80 0.89
CA GLU A 56 9.79 -2.93 0.19
C GLU A 56 10.15 -4.04 1.17
N THR A 57 10.04 -5.30 0.73
CA THR A 57 10.46 -6.46 1.52
C THR A 57 10.80 -7.64 0.61
N SER A 58 11.69 -8.53 1.05
CA SER A 58 11.96 -9.81 0.40
C SER A 58 11.16 -10.98 0.97
N SER A 59 10.29 -10.72 1.95
CA SER A 59 9.47 -11.73 2.64
C SER A 59 7.99 -11.55 2.31
N ILE A 60 7.36 -12.60 1.76
CA ILE A 60 5.91 -12.62 1.50
C ILE A 60 5.11 -12.49 2.80
N ASP A 61 5.59 -13.09 3.89
CA ASP A 61 4.92 -13.02 5.19
C ASP A 61 4.94 -11.57 5.71
N ASP A 62 6.10 -10.91 5.63
CA ASP A 62 6.21 -9.50 6.03
C ASP A 62 5.37 -8.60 5.12
N LEU A 63 5.33 -8.89 3.81
CA LEU A 63 4.50 -8.15 2.86
C LEU A 63 3.01 -8.22 3.24
N ASN A 64 2.54 -9.42 3.56
CA ASN A 64 1.16 -9.65 3.95
C ASN A 64 0.82 -8.99 5.30
N GLU A 65 1.74 -9.10 6.27
CA GLU A 65 1.56 -8.48 7.58
C GLU A 65 1.59 -6.94 7.46
N LEU A 66 2.52 -6.37 6.69
CA LEU A 66 2.59 -4.93 6.41
C LEU A 66 1.32 -4.41 5.74
N GLU A 67 0.87 -5.00 4.64
CA GLU A 67 -0.35 -4.58 3.94
C GLU A 67 -1.55 -4.52 4.91
N ASN A 68 -1.72 -5.56 5.73
CA ASN A 68 -2.79 -5.63 6.72
C ASN A 68 -2.69 -4.53 7.78
N ILE A 69 -1.51 -4.28 8.32
CA ILE A 69 -1.28 -3.22 9.31
C ILE A 69 -1.61 -1.85 8.72
N LEU A 70 -1.13 -1.59 7.50
CA LEU A 70 -1.31 -0.31 6.82
C LEU A 70 -2.79 -0.05 6.51
N ILE A 71 -3.50 -1.03 5.94
CA ILE A 71 -4.93 -0.87 5.65
C ILE A 71 -5.72 -0.61 6.93
N LYS A 72 -5.45 -1.36 8.01
CA LYS A 72 -6.13 -1.16 9.30
C LYS A 72 -5.92 0.22 9.87
N LEU A 73 -4.65 0.68 9.92
CA LEU A 73 -4.32 2.01 10.43
C LEU A 73 -4.93 3.09 9.54
N SER A 74 -4.76 2.99 8.23
CA SER A 74 -5.32 3.97 7.30
C SER A 74 -6.84 4.03 7.36
N ARG A 75 -7.53 2.91 7.58
CA ARG A 75 -8.99 2.91 7.75
C ARG A 75 -9.41 3.69 9.00
N LEU A 76 -8.67 3.54 10.10
CA LEU A 76 -8.93 4.28 11.34
C LEU A 76 -8.79 5.81 11.16
N PHE A 77 -7.81 6.25 10.37
CA PHE A 77 -7.51 7.68 10.21
C PHE A 77 -8.22 8.34 9.03
N TYR A 78 -8.47 7.60 7.95
CA TYR A 78 -8.92 8.17 6.67
C TYR A 78 -10.29 7.69 6.23
N GLY A 79 -10.88 6.69 6.90
CA GLY A 79 -12.26 6.27 6.70
C GLY A 79 -12.64 6.15 5.22
N GLU A 80 -13.55 7.01 4.77
CA GLU A 80 -14.08 7.01 3.40
C GLU A 80 -13.04 7.31 2.32
N ASN A 81 -11.90 7.95 2.63
CA ASN A 81 -10.84 8.21 1.65
C ASN A 81 -10.06 6.95 1.26
N LEU A 82 -10.11 5.89 2.08
CA LEU A 82 -9.47 4.61 1.80
C LEU A 82 -10.43 3.69 1.04
N GLU A 83 -10.08 3.30 -0.18
CA GLU A 83 -10.91 2.46 -1.07
C GLU A 83 -10.70 0.95 -0.87
N ASN A 84 -9.89 0.53 0.09
CA ASN A 84 -9.74 -0.88 0.40
C ASN A 84 -11.05 -1.43 1.01
N ASP A 85 -11.77 -2.27 0.25
CA ASP A 85 -13.02 -2.92 0.68
C ASP A 85 -12.82 -3.92 1.84
N ARG A 86 -11.60 -4.43 2.03
CA ARG A 86 -11.24 -5.40 3.07
C ARG A 86 -9.77 -5.28 3.48
N ASP A 87 -9.46 -5.85 4.63
CA ASP A 87 -8.08 -5.94 5.13
C ASP A 87 -7.35 -7.06 4.39
N GLY A 88 -6.29 -6.67 3.67
CA GLY A 88 -5.49 -7.59 2.88
C GLY A 88 -6.30 -8.41 1.86
N GLY A 89 -5.66 -9.43 1.32
CA GLY A 89 -6.30 -10.35 0.38
C GLY A 89 -6.55 -9.72 -0.99
N GLY A 90 -5.70 -10.08 -1.95
CA GLY A 90 -5.76 -9.58 -3.33
C GLY A 90 -4.36 -9.44 -3.90
N GLY A 91 -4.22 -9.76 -5.19
CA GLY A 91 -2.95 -9.76 -5.89
C GLY A 91 -2.42 -11.18 -6.11
N LYS A 92 -2.34 -11.59 -7.38
CA LYS A 92 -1.49 -12.74 -7.75
C LYS A 92 -0.05 -12.23 -7.73
N ILE A 93 0.63 -12.47 -6.63
CA ILE A 93 2.06 -12.21 -6.46
C ILE A 93 2.78 -13.47 -6.93
N ALA A 94 3.69 -13.34 -7.88
CA ALA A 94 4.62 -14.42 -8.19
C ALA A 94 5.79 -14.36 -7.21
N ASP A 95 6.45 -15.49 -6.97
CA ASP A 95 7.67 -15.49 -6.17
C ASP A 95 8.72 -14.59 -6.85
N GLY A 96 9.13 -13.55 -6.14
CA GLY A 96 10.03 -12.50 -6.61
C GLY A 96 11.12 -12.19 -5.58
N PRO A 97 12.24 -11.60 -6.01
CA PRO A 97 13.33 -11.23 -5.09
C PRO A 97 12.95 -10.07 -4.17
N ILE A 98 12.04 -9.20 -4.61
CA ILE A 98 11.57 -8.01 -3.90
C ILE A 98 10.07 -7.86 -4.14
N TYR A 99 9.35 -7.52 -3.07
CA TYR A 99 7.94 -7.19 -3.06
C TYR A 99 7.76 -5.76 -2.56
N TYR A 100 6.71 -5.12 -3.05
CA TYR A 100 6.38 -3.72 -2.80
C TYR A 100 5.01 -3.61 -2.16
N ILE A 101 4.89 -2.74 -1.16
CA ILE A 101 3.62 -2.08 -0.84
C ILE A 101 3.59 -0.76 -1.60
N TYR A 102 2.45 -0.44 -2.20
CA TYR A 102 2.22 0.83 -2.87
C TYR A 102 0.93 1.50 -2.39
N LEU A 103 0.89 2.81 -2.58
CA LEU A 103 -0.31 3.65 -2.55
C LEU A 103 -0.68 4.00 -4.00
N ALA A 104 -1.93 3.80 -4.37
CA ALA A 104 -2.50 4.26 -5.63
C ALA A 104 -3.61 5.30 -5.36
N SER A 105 -3.69 6.36 -6.14
CA SER A 105 -4.68 7.43 -5.92
C SER A 105 -5.38 7.92 -7.19
N LYS A 106 -6.57 8.48 -7.01
CA LYS A 106 -7.40 9.10 -8.05
C LYS A 106 -8.09 10.38 -7.57
#